data_AF-A0A0D9VTP4-F1
#
_entry.id   AF-A0A0D9VTP4-F1
#
_cell.length_a   1.000
_cell.length_b   1.000
_cell.length_c   1.000
_cell.angle_alpha   90.00
_cell.angle_beta   90.00
_cell.angle_gamma   90.00
#
_symmetry.space_group_name_H-M   'P 1'
#
loop_
_entity.id
_entity.type
_entity.pdbx_description
1 polymer ?
#
loop_
_entity_poly.entity_id
_entity_poly.type
_entity_poly.pdbx_seq_one_letter_code
_entity_poly.pdbx_strand_id
1 'polypeptide(L)'
;MVFQVPHQHWKRFLRAFTSVNEAIEAANPAISRAEFRNTSLKILEMLINENDAARAQELCVVLDDIMIQSLRTLEMVTVKPEMLASTDLVQDVGDLGKHESERVRGLATGIVRGWKASVKAELVKAAAAMEKLS
;
A
#
# COMPACT_ATOMS: atom_id res chain seq x y z
N MET A 1 -15.12 -12.60 -23.15
CA MET A 1 -14.31 -11.76 -22.24
C MET A 1 -15.29 -11.25 -21.19
N VAL A 2 -15.15 -11.64 -19.92
CA VAL A 2 -16.07 -11.15 -18.88
C VAL A 2 -15.54 -9.78 -18.46
N PHE A 3 -16.23 -8.71 -18.84
CA PHE A 3 -15.96 -7.39 -18.28
C PHE A 3 -16.30 -7.46 -16.79
N GLN A 4 -15.26 -7.58 -15.96
CA GLN A 4 -15.41 -7.44 -14.53
C GLN A 4 -15.91 -6.01 -14.28
N VAL A 5 -17.02 -5.86 -13.55
CA VAL A 5 -17.59 -4.55 -13.24
C VAL A 5 -16.48 -3.70 -12.58
N PRO A 6 -16.19 -2.47 -13.05
CA PRO A 6 -15.03 -1.68 -12.59
C PRO A 6 -14.93 -1.54 -11.06
N HIS A 7 -16.06 -1.63 -10.37
CA HIS A 7 -16.21 -1.49 -8.92
C HIS A 7 -15.60 -2.66 -8.14
N GLN A 8 -15.57 -3.86 -8.73
CA GLN A 8 -15.05 -5.04 -8.06
C GLN A 8 -13.52 -5.04 -7.96
N HIS A 9 -12.86 -4.27 -8.81
CA HIS A 9 -11.40 -4.16 -8.86
C HIS A 9 -10.86 -3.65 -7.52
N TRP A 10 -11.31 -2.47 -7.09
CA TRP A 10 -10.82 -1.84 -5.87
C TRP A 10 -11.34 -2.46 -4.57
N LYS A 11 -12.48 -3.17 -4.60
CA LYS A 11 -13.09 -3.77 -3.39
C LYS A 11 -12.13 -4.70 -2.63
N ARG A 12 -11.26 -5.42 -3.35
CA ARG A 12 -10.28 -6.35 -2.76
C ARG A 12 -9.12 -5.64 -2.06
N PHE A 13 -8.87 -4.38 -2.40
CA PHE A 13 -7.70 -3.62 -1.98
C PHE A 13 -8.04 -2.45 -1.04
N LEU A 14 -9.31 -2.28 -0.65
CA LEU A 14 -9.74 -1.14 0.18
C LEU A 14 -8.96 -1.02 1.49
N ARG A 15 -8.61 -2.15 2.11
CA ARG A 15 -7.79 -2.16 3.33
C ARG A 15 -6.42 -1.51 3.15
N ALA A 16 -5.83 -1.62 1.95
CA ALA A 16 -4.51 -1.07 1.68
C ALA A 16 -4.48 0.46 1.82
N PHE A 17 -5.58 1.17 1.54
CA PHE A 17 -5.63 2.63 1.77
C PHE A 17 -5.44 2.97 3.25
N THR A 18 -6.12 2.26 4.14
CA THR A 18 -5.99 2.49 5.58
C THR A 18 -4.58 2.13 6.04
N SER A 19 -4.13 0.92 5.76
CA SER A 19 -2.84 0.40 6.22
C SER A 19 -1.66 1.24 5.74
N VAL A 20 -1.64 1.66 4.45
CA VAL A 20 -0.58 2.52 3.91
C VAL A 20 -0.57 3.89 4.60
N ASN A 21 -1.73 4.52 4.79
CA ASN A 21 -1.80 5.84 5.42
C ASN A 21 -1.39 5.80 6.90
N GLU A 22 -1.84 4.80 7.64
CA GLU A 22 -1.46 4.60 9.05
C GLU A 22 0.04 4.32 9.17
N ALA A 23 0.60 3.50 8.28
CA ALA A 23 2.04 3.24 8.26
C ALA A 23 2.87 4.49 7.96
N ILE A 24 2.41 5.36 7.06
CA ILE A 24 3.08 6.65 6.78
C ILE A 24 3.06 7.54 8.02
N GLU A 25 1.90 7.72 8.66
CA GLU A 25 1.76 8.56 9.86
C GLU A 25 2.58 7.99 11.04
N ALA A 26 2.59 6.66 11.22
CA ALA A 26 3.36 6.00 12.26
C ALA A 26 4.88 6.10 12.02
N ALA A 27 5.32 6.03 10.75
CA ALA A 27 6.74 6.15 10.40
C ALA A 27 7.22 7.61 10.48
N ASN A 28 6.33 8.58 10.21
CA ASN A 28 6.63 10.00 10.31
C ASN A 28 5.40 10.82 10.73
N PRO A 29 5.25 11.14 12.04
CA PRO A 29 4.10 11.88 12.56
C PRO A 29 3.94 13.30 12.01
N ALA A 30 4.97 13.88 11.37
CA ALA A 30 4.86 15.19 10.71
C ALA A 30 4.10 15.11 9.37
N ILE A 31 3.92 13.91 8.79
CA ILE A 31 3.14 13.72 7.57
C ILE A 31 1.70 13.39 7.97
N SER A 32 0.80 14.35 7.84
CA SER A 32 -0.64 14.10 7.97
C SER A 32 -1.23 13.46 6.72
N ARG A 33 -2.09 12.45 6.89
CA ARG A 33 -2.80 11.77 5.81
C ARG A 33 -4.31 11.98 5.86
N ALA A 34 -4.80 12.86 6.75
CA ALA A 34 -6.24 13.11 6.93
C ALA A 34 -6.94 13.57 5.64
N GLU A 35 -6.37 14.54 4.93
CA GLU A 35 -6.95 15.02 3.67
C GLU A 35 -6.91 13.95 2.57
N PHE A 36 -5.80 13.19 2.49
CA PHE A 36 -5.69 12.06 1.57
C PHE A 36 -6.74 10.99 1.83
N ARG A 37 -6.97 10.61 3.09
CA ARG A 37 -8.04 9.68 3.48
C ARG A 37 -9.40 10.21 3.08
N ASN A 38 -9.71 11.47 3.41
CA ASN A 38 -11.00 12.08 3.08
C ASN A 38 -11.26 12.12 1.58
N THR A 39 -10.25 12.47 0.78
CA THR A 39 -10.36 12.46 -0.69
C THR A 39 -10.54 11.04 -1.22
N SER A 40 -9.76 10.07 -0.74
CA SER A 40 -9.88 8.66 -1.15
C SER A 40 -11.28 8.10 -0.86
N LEU A 41 -11.82 8.38 0.32
CA LEU A 41 -13.18 7.97 0.71
C LEU A 41 -14.24 8.57 -0.22
N LYS A 42 -14.14 9.86 -0.55
CA LYS A 42 -15.08 10.51 -1.49
C LYS A 42 -15.03 9.87 -2.89
N ILE A 43 -13.82 9.57 -3.41
CA ILE A 43 -13.70 8.90 -4.71
C ILE A 43 -14.28 7.47 -4.65
N LEU A 44 -14.04 6.74 -3.56
CA LEU A 44 -14.60 5.40 -3.35
C LEU A 44 -16.12 5.43 -3.25
N GLU A 45 -16.70 6.40 -2.53
CA GLU A 45 -18.15 6.60 -2.45
C GLU A 45 -18.75 6.92 -3.81
N MET A 46 -18.12 7.80 -4.61
CA MET A 46 -18.55 8.06 -5.98
C MET A 46 -18.48 6.80 -6.83
N LEU A 47 -17.39 6.03 -6.75
CA LEU A 47 -17.22 4.80 -7.50
C LEU A 47 -18.28 3.77 -7.12
N ILE A 48 -18.59 3.59 -5.83
CA ILE A 48 -19.59 2.60 -5.39
C ILE A 48 -20.98 2.91 -5.97
N ASN A 49 -21.33 4.19 -6.10
CA ASN A 49 -22.64 4.64 -6.56
C ASN A 49 -22.72 4.89 -8.08
N GLU A 50 -21.63 4.70 -8.81
CA GLU A 50 -21.58 4.95 -10.25
C GLU A 50 -22.26 3.81 -11.04
N ASN A 51 -23.06 4.12 -12.05
CA ASN A 51 -23.67 3.08 -12.90
C ASN A 51 -23.12 3.11 -14.33
N ASP A 52 -22.44 4.19 -14.71
CA ASP A 52 -21.75 4.31 -15.98
C ASP A 52 -20.38 3.65 -15.91
N ALA A 53 -20.16 2.62 -16.73
CA ALA A 53 -18.91 1.87 -16.75
C ALA A 53 -17.69 2.71 -17.17
N ALA A 54 -17.86 3.67 -18.08
CA ALA A 54 -16.77 4.55 -18.50
C ALA A 54 -16.40 5.50 -17.35
N ARG A 55 -17.40 6.07 -16.68
CA ARG A 55 -17.17 6.94 -15.52
C ARG A 55 -16.57 6.19 -14.33
N ALA A 56 -17.02 4.96 -14.08
CA ALA A 56 -16.44 4.10 -13.06
C ALA A 56 -14.97 3.76 -13.37
N GLN A 57 -14.63 3.55 -14.64
CA GLN A 57 -13.24 3.34 -15.06
C GLN A 57 -12.38 4.59 -14.83
N GLU A 58 -12.89 5.80 -15.10
CA GLU A 58 -12.18 7.05 -14.79
C GLU A 58 -11.90 7.19 -13.28
N LEU A 59 -12.89 6.87 -12.44
CA LEU A 59 -12.72 6.88 -10.99
C LEU A 59 -11.70 5.84 -10.50
N CYS A 60 -11.67 4.64 -11.12
CA CYS A 60 -10.63 3.65 -10.84
C CYS A 60 -9.23 4.18 -11.18
N VAL A 61 -9.05 4.88 -12.30
CA VAL A 61 -7.76 5.50 -12.65
C VAL A 61 -7.34 6.55 -11.62
N VAL A 62 -8.29 7.36 -11.12
CA VAL A 62 -8.01 8.32 -10.05
C VAL A 62 -7.57 7.62 -8.76
N LEU A 63 -8.21 6.50 -8.40
CA LEU A 63 -7.80 5.70 -7.24
C LEU A 63 -6.41 5.07 -7.41
N ASP A 64 -6.08 4.60 -8.62
CA ASP A 64 -4.74 4.12 -8.94
C ASP A 64 -3.70 5.21 -8.69
N ASP A 65 -3.94 6.42 -9.17
CA ASP A 65 -3.02 7.55 -8.98
C ASP A 65 -2.87 7.93 -7.50
N ILE A 66 -3.96 7.91 -6.73
CA ILE A 66 -3.91 8.15 -5.27
C ILE A 66 -3.08 7.06 -4.58
N MET A 67 -3.27 5.79 -4.94
CA MET A 67 -2.51 4.69 -4.37
C MET A 67 -1.04 4.78 -4.76
N ILE A 68 -0.73 5.11 -6.01
CA ILE A 68 0.64 5.32 -6.49
C ILE A 68 1.34 6.40 -5.67
N GLN A 69 0.68 7.54 -5.43
CA GLN A 69 1.24 8.60 -4.59
C GLN A 69 1.47 8.11 -3.17
N SER A 70 0.52 7.36 -2.61
CA SER A 70 0.61 6.81 -1.25
C SER A 70 1.77 5.81 -1.12
N LEU A 71 1.94 4.91 -2.08
CA LEU A 71 3.06 3.95 -2.12
C LEU A 71 4.41 4.66 -2.27
N ARG A 72 4.50 5.74 -3.08
CA ARG A 72 5.72 6.55 -3.16
C ARG A 72 6.03 7.26 -1.85
N THR A 73 5.02 7.78 -1.15
CA THR A 73 5.23 8.34 0.19
C THR A 73 5.69 7.27 1.17
N LEU A 74 5.13 6.07 1.09
CA LEU A 74 5.54 4.94 1.91
C LEU A 74 7.00 4.53 1.66
N GLU A 75 7.47 4.57 0.40
CA GLU A 75 8.89 4.34 0.07
C GLU A 75 9.84 5.38 0.67
N MET A 76 9.39 6.63 0.81
CA MET A 76 10.21 7.72 1.34
C MET A 76 10.33 7.70 2.87
N VAL A 77 9.36 7.12 3.57
CA VAL A 77 9.41 7.01 5.04
C VAL A 77 10.16 5.76 5.47
N THR A 78 10.83 5.84 6.62
CA THR A 78 11.51 4.67 7.19
C THR A 78 10.51 3.81 7.96
N VAL A 79 9.97 2.79 7.30
CA VAL A 79 9.15 1.75 7.97
C VAL A 79 10.08 0.76 8.67
N LYS A 80 10.01 0.72 10.00
CA LYS A 80 10.88 -0.16 10.80
C LYS A 80 10.35 -1.60 10.82
N PRO A 81 11.23 -2.62 10.97
CA PRO A 81 10.80 -4.02 11.05
C PRO A 81 9.74 -4.30 12.11
N GLU A 82 9.75 -3.61 13.25
CA GLU A 82 8.75 -3.80 14.31
C GLU A 82 7.35 -3.40 13.84
N MET A 83 7.24 -2.35 13.04
CA MET A 83 5.97 -1.90 12.45
C MET A 83 5.43 -2.93 11.44
N LEU A 84 6.32 -3.57 10.68
CA LEU A 84 5.96 -4.63 9.75
C LEU A 84 5.43 -5.88 10.48
N ALA A 85 5.92 -6.14 11.69
CA ALA A 85 5.51 -7.28 12.50
C ALA A 85 4.20 -7.04 13.27
N SER A 86 3.86 -5.78 13.56
CA SER A 86 2.69 -5.41 14.38
C SER A 86 1.47 -4.97 13.57
N THR A 87 1.53 -5.01 12.23
CA THR A 87 0.46 -4.52 11.35
C THR A 87 0.21 -5.48 10.19
N ASP A 88 -0.98 -5.40 9.59
CA ASP A 88 -1.31 -6.13 8.36
C ASP A 88 -0.68 -5.50 7.10
N LEU A 89 0.17 -4.47 7.25
CA LEU A 89 0.74 -3.68 6.15
C LEU A 89 1.46 -4.55 5.11
N VAL A 90 2.22 -5.55 5.54
CA VAL A 90 2.93 -6.45 4.62
C VAL A 90 1.97 -7.24 3.75
N GLN A 91 0.87 -7.71 4.34
CA GLN A 91 -0.15 -8.46 3.61
C GLN A 91 -0.92 -7.54 2.66
N ASP A 92 -1.37 -6.38 3.14
CA ASP A 92 -2.17 -5.44 2.35
C ASP A 92 -1.37 -4.85 1.16
N VAL A 93 -0.11 -4.48 1.37
CA VAL A 93 0.77 -4.04 0.27
C VAL A 93 1.18 -5.25 -0.59
N GLY A 94 1.35 -6.43 -0.01
CA GLY A 94 1.61 -7.65 -0.77
C GLY A 94 0.49 -8.00 -1.75
N ASP A 95 -0.76 -7.82 -1.34
CA ASP A 95 -1.92 -8.07 -2.19
C ASP A 95 -2.04 -7.06 -3.34
N LEU A 96 -1.60 -5.80 -3.16
CA LEU A 96 -1.44 -4.84 -4.27
C LEU A 96 -0.47 -5.34 -5.34
N GLY A 97 0.41 -6.31 -5.04
CA GLY A 97 1.21 -7.01 -6.04
C GLY A 97 0.40 -7.81 -7.08
N LYS A 98 -0.91 -7.97 -6.89
CA LYS A 98 -1.85 -8.59 -7.83
C LYS A 98 -2.75 -7.57 -8.54
N HIS A 99 -2.57 -6.29 -8.26
CA HIS A 99 -3.36 -5.20 -8.79
C HIS A 99 -3.22 -5.10 -10.31
N GLU A 100 -4.29 -4.75 -11.01
CA GLU A 100 -4.40 -4.74 -12.47
C GLU A 100 -3.52 -3.62 -13.06
N SER A 101 -3.51 -2.44 -12.42
CA SER A 101 -2.56 -1.35 -12.72
C SER A 101 -1.10 -1.80 -12.54
N GLU A 102 -0.37 -1.88 -13.66
CA GLU A 102 1.07 -2.19 -13.70
C GLU A 102 1.89 -1.34 -12.72
N ARG A 103 1.55 -0.06 -12.60
CA ARG A 103 2.30 0.89 -11.78
C ARG A 103 2.07 0.68 -10.28
N VAL A 104 0.82 0.45 -9.87
CA VAL A 104 0.49 0.07 -8.48
C VAL A 104 1.20 -1.24 -8.12
N ARG A 105 1.04 -2.25 -8.99
CA ARG A 105 1.66 -3.57 -8.83
C ARG A 105 3.18 -3.51 -8.71
N GLY A 106 3.82 -2.73 -9.58
CA GLY A 106 5.27 -2.56 -9.60
C GLY A 106 5.82 -1.94 -8.31
N LEU A 107 5.20 -0.85 -7.85
CA LEU A 107 5.58 -0.17 -6.60
C LEU A 107 5.39 -1.08 -5.39
N ALA A 108 4.21 -1.70 -5.26
CA ALA A 108 3.91 -2.62 -4.17
C ALA A 108 4.91 -3.78 -4.09
N THR A 109 5.23 -4.38 -5.24
CA THR A 109 6.23 -5.46 -5.32
C THR A 109 7.63 -4.97 -4.95
N GLY A 110 8.01 -3.76 -5.36
CA GLY A 110 9.30 -3.14 -5.02
C GLY A 110 9.44 -2.91 -3.52
N ILE A 111 8.42 -2.31 -2.90
CA ILE A 111 8.35 -2.05 -1.46
C ILE A 111 8.52 -3.35 -0.66
N VAL A 112 7.72 -4.38 -0.96
CA VAL A 112 7.78 -5.66 -0.25
C VAL A 112 9.14 -6.34 -0.41
N ARG A 113 9.78 -6.23 -1.59
CA ARG A 113 11.15 -6.72 -1.78
C ARG A 113 12.16 -5.94 -0.92
N GLY A 114 12.02 -4.62 -0.85
CA GLY A 114 12.83 -3.76 0.01
C GLY A 114 12.72 -4.14 1.49
N TRP A 115 11.50 -4.36 1.98
CA TRP A 115 11.28 -4.83 3.35
C TRP A 115 11.92 -6.19 3.62
N LYS A 116 11.76 -7.16 2.72
CA LYS A 116 12.41 -8.48 2.84
C LYS A 116 13.93 -8.37 2.91
N ALA A 117 14.52 -7.50 2.08
CA ALA A 117 15.96 -7.26 2.09
C ALA A 117 16.42 -6.62 3.42
N SER A 118 15.67 -5.64 3.94
CA SER A 118 15.93 -4.99 5.23
C SER A 118 15.89 -5.98 6.40
N VAL A 119 14.83 -6.79 6.49
CA VAL A 119 14.70 -7.83 7.53
C VAL A 119 15.85 -8.85 7.44
N LYS A 120 16.21 -9.29 6.22
CA LYS A 120 17.34 -10.21 6.04
C LYS A 120 18.66 -9.60 6.50
N ALA A 121 18.89 -8.30 6.24
CA ALA A 121 20.10 -7.62 6.68
C ALA A 121 20.17 -7.53 8.21
N GLU A 122 19.05 -7.26 8.89
CA GLU A 122 19.00 -7.24 10.36
C GLU A 122 19.23 -8.63 10.97
N LEU A 123 18.69 -9.69 10.37
CA LEU A 123 18.95 -11.07 10.81
C LEU A 123 20.43 -11.44 10.71
N VAL A 124 21.11 -11.05 9.63
CA VAL A 124 22.56 -11.29 9.47
C VAL A 124 23.36 -10.54 10.54
N LYS A 125 23.00 -9.28 10.84
CA LYS A 125 23.66 -8.51 11.91
C LYS A 125 23.44 -9.15 13.27
N ALA A 126 22.22 -9.62 13.56
CA ALA A 126 21.90 -10.30 14.81
C ALA A 126 22.69 -11.60 14.98
N ALA A 127 22.79 -12.43 13.93
CA ALA A 127 23.57 -13.67 13.94
C ALA A 127 25.06 -13.39 14.23
N ALA A 128 25.66 -12.41 13.55
CA ALA A 128 27.05 -12.03 13.78
C ALA A 128 27.29 -11.46 15.19
N ALA A 129 26.30 -10.79 15.79
CA ALA A 129 26.39 -10.33 17.17
C ALA A 129 26.33 -11.51 18.15
N MET A 130 25.49 -12.51 17.90
CA MET A 130 25.40 -13.72 18.73
C MET A 130 26.69 -14.53 18.68
N GLU A 131 27.33 -14.67 17.52
CA GLU A 131 28.62 -15.37 17.38
C GLU A 131 29.74 -14.71 18.22
N LYS A 132 29.75 -13.38 18.34
CA LYS A 132 30.74 -12.65 19.16
C LYS A 132 30.55 -12.81 20.67
N LEU A 133 29.37 -13.27 21.09
CA LEU A 133 29.02 -13.50 22.49
C LEU A 133 29.19 -14.97 22.90
N SER A 134 29.47 -15.86 21.94
CA SER A 134 29.80 -17.26 22.16
C SER A 134 31.30 -17.46 22.38
#